data_AF-A0A225EGM0-F1
#
_entry.id   AF-A0A225EGM0-F1
#
_cell.length_a   1.000
_cell.length_b   1.000
_cell.length_c   1.000
_cell.angle_alpha   90.00
_cell.angle_beta   90.00
_cell.angle_gamma   90.00
#
_symmetry.space_group_name_H-M   'P 1'
#
loop_
_entity.id
_entity.type
_entity.pdbx_description
1 polymer ?
#
loop_
_entity_poly.entity_id
_entity_poly.type
_entity_poly.pdbx_seq_one_letter_code
_entity_poly.pdbx_strand_id
1 'polypeptide(L)'
;MDRRAPRLAGGWNTWAWAGAEYGAANNSYLTGLFAIAFVLALVRGLFLNTAAHGAAVATVDAATRLRRAIHMHGYRLAAVAVRPEARDEAGELITRRVEQVRDGLQAYLTAGIRGPVLTVLLLAILLLTHLWLTVCLLALAAAVWLVAGQAAVWFRRDARRAERRTEARLGMMRESLSQVQLVKAYLMDRFSQTRLERHLTDLSKSEWRRQRGDAISRPTLYAIVGLVGVTMLYLSGRVVMGGEMSVAGLIVKAAALGALVYGVNRWIAARVRITRAREAAADVIEFLGRRGEAGQGIDAEFLPPMTRKLEFVGVSLREAGTGRMILEDVNLVLPALTRGAVVFGDADEARSLALLITRFLEPTAGEVRIDGKNTRWVTSESVRTQVALVLEQSLTFTDTVANNIGCGEPGFSLPRIVEAAKLAHVHQFVQRMPYGYETVIGDGGVSLRPGSGSGSRWPAPCSATRPSSSSRNRPSRSTWTASSSSKTRSREFGRPGLYYSWPGGRRRSRPRTACTCCRRARSSPPAATTSCWPGANRTGR
;
A
#
# COMPACT_ATOMS: atom_id res chain seq x y z
N MET A 1 70.20 43.63 -12.78
CA MET A 1 69.05 44.32 -13.41
C MET A 1 67.86 44.19 -12.47
N ASP A 2 67.23 45.31 -12.13
CA ASP A 2 66.13 45.36 -11.16
C ASP A 2 64.80 44.94 -11.83
N ARG A 3 64.03 44.03 -11.19
CA ARG A 3 62.67 43.66 -11.62
C ARG A 3 61.72 43.85 -10.45
N ARG A 4 61.29 45.10 -10.27
CA ARG A 4 60.27 45.49 -9.29
C ARG A 4 58.94 44.79 -9.62
N ALA A 5 58.54 43.82 -8.80
CA ALA A 5 57.19 43.28 -8.84
C ALA A 5 56.17 44.37 -8.45
N PRO A 6 55.02 44.49 -9.13
CA PRO A 6 54.07 45.56 -8.86
C PRO A 6 53.38 45.38 -7.51
N ARG A 7 53.65 46.30 -6.56
CA ARG A 7 52.92 46.43 -5.30
C ARG A 7 51.52 47.02 -5.54
N LEU A 8 50.60 46.20 -6.04
CA LEU A 8 49.18 46.57 -6.21
C LEU A 8 48.28 45.56 -5.47
N ALA A 9 47.19 46.06 -4.87
CA ALA A 9 46.23 45.32 -4.05
C ALA A 9 46.77 44.68 -2.73
N GLY A 10 47.34 45.49 -1.83
CA GLY A 10 47.79 45.03 -0.49
C GLY A 10 47.23 45.79 0.73
N GLY A 11 46.56 46.94 0.57
CA GLY A 11 46.24 47.83 1.70
C GLY A 11 45.02 47.45 2.56
N TRP A 12 44.09 46.67 2.03
CA TRP A 12 42.81 46.32 2.69
C TRP A 12 42.75 44.89 3.22
N ASN A 13 43.83 44.12 3.05
CA ASN A 13 43.87 42.70 3.37
C ASN A 13 45.19 42.33 4.07
N THR A 14 45.20 42.49 5.40
CA THR A 14 46.33 42.15 6.29
C THR A 14 46.60 40.65 6.42
N TRP A 15 45.74 39.81 5.82
CA TRP A 15 45.87 38.36 5.74
C TRP A 15 46.12 37.88 4.29
N ALA A 16 46.45 38.79 3.35
CA ALA A 16 46.90 38.41 2.02
C ALA A 16 48.29 37.74 2.07
N TRP A 17 48.64 36.99 1.02
CA TRP A 17 49.99 36.44 0.89
C TRP A 17 50.98 37.54 0.50
N ALA A 18 51.44 38.28 1.50
CA ALA A 18 52.72 38.97 1.43
C ALA A 18 53.81 37.89 1.25
N GLY A 19 54.63 38.02 0.21
CA GLY A 19 55.74 37.11 -0.06
C GLY A 19 56.77 37.20 1.05
N ALA A 20 56.68 36.29 2.02
CA ALA A 20 57.59 36.22 3.15
C ALA A 20 58.99 35.77 2.70
N GLU A 21 60.02 36.32 3.35
CA GLU A 21 61.39 35.83 3.24
C GLU A 21 61.46 34.36 3.71
N TYR A 22 62.40 33.61 3.14
CA TYR A 22 62.48 32.15 3.24
C TYR A 22 62.44 31.62 4.68
N GLY A 23 61.27 31.15 5.13
CA GLY A 23 61.11 30.37 6.37
C GLY A 23 59.96 30.81 7.29
N ALA A 24 59.46 32.04 7.19
CA ALA A 24 58.42 32.53 8.11
C ALA A 24 57.02 31.98 7.79
N ALA A 25 56.40 31.28 8.75
CA ALA A 25 55.04 30.75 8.61
C ALA A 25 53.99 31.87 8.67
N ASN A 26 53.32 32.15 7.54
CA ASN A 26 52.29 33.20 7.44
C ASN A 26 50.96 32.75 8.08
N ASN A 27 50.88 32.88 9.40
CA ASN A 27 49.72 32.49 10.20
C ASN A 27 48.48 33.35 9.93
N SER A 28 48.63 34.63 9.56
CA SER A 28 47.46 35.50 9.27
C SER A 28 46.71 35.02 8.02
N TYR A 29 47.45 34.67 6.94
CA TYR A 29 46.87 34.08 5.73
C TYR A 29 46.13 32.76 6.03
N LEU A 30 46.72 31.88 6.85
CA LEU A 30 46.10 30.62 7.22
C LEU A 30 44.82 30.83 8.05
N THR A 31 44.81 31.76 9.00
CA THR A 31 43.60 32.08 9.77
C THR A 31 42.51 32.76 8.93
N GLY A 32 42.87 33.61 7.97
CA GLY A 32 41.92 34.22 7.04
C GLY A 32 41.26 33.20 6.11
N LEU A 33 42.06 32.27 5.56
CA LEU A 33 41.55 31.17 4.75
C LEU A 33 40.63 30.24 5.56
N PHE A 34 40.99 29.93 6.81
CA PHE A 34 40.14 29.15 7.73
C PHE A 34 38.81 29.86 8.01
N ALA A 35 38.83 31.17 8.32
CA ALA A 35 37.62 31.95 8.58
C ALA A 35 36.66 31.95 7.38
N ILE A 36 37.18 32.13 6.16
CA ILE A 36 36.39 32.06 4.92
C ILE A 36 35.83 30.65 4.70
N ALA A 37 36.63 29.60 4.87
CA ALA A 37 36.17 28.22 4.73
C ALA A 37 35.07 27.86 5.76
N PHE A 38 35.20 28.35 6.99
CA PHE A 38 34.23 28.18 8.07
C PHE A 38 32.91 28.91 7.78
N VAL A 39 32.98 30.19 7.38
CA VAL A 39 31.78 30.96 6.99
C VAL A 39 31.08 30.33 5.77
N LEU A 40 31.83 29.92 4.75
CA LEU A 40 31.27 29.19 3.60
C LEU A 40 30.63 27.86 4.00
N ALA A 41 31.20 27.13 4.96
CA ALA A 41 30.62 25.90 5.48
C ALA A 41 29.32 26.15 6.26
N LEU A 42 29.24 27.19 7.09
CA LEU A 42 28.02 27.59 7.81
C LEU A 42 26.93 28.06 6.85
N VAL A 43 27.25 28.97 5.93
CA VAL A 43 26.31 29.50 4.93
C VAL A 43 25.78 28.38 4.04
N ARG A 44 26.65 27.45 3.59
CA ARG A 44 26.24 26.23 2.90
C ARG A 44 25.35 25.34 3.77
N GLY A 45 25.69 25.15 5.04
CA GLY A 45 24.88 24.38 5.98
C GLY A 45 23.46 24.92 6.09
N LEU A 46 23.33 26.24 6.29
CA LEU A 46 22.08 26.97 6.37
C LEU A 46 21.24 26.81 5.09
N PHE A 47 21.78 27.17 3.92
CA PHE A 47 21.07 27.07 2.64
C PHE A 47 20.62 25.63 2.31
N LEU A 48 21.42 24.62 2.68
CA LEU A 48 21.04 23.23 2.42
C LEU A 48 19.98 22.72 3.39
N ASN A 49 19.96 23.21 4.63
CA ASN A 49 18.93 22.87 5.60
C ASN A 49 17.60 23.57 5.27
N THR A 50 17.61 24.86 4.96
CA THR A 50 16.39 25.61 4.57
C THR A 50 15.79 25.07 3.28
N ALA A 51 16.61 24.76 2.26
CA ALA A 51 16.12 24.13 1.03
C ALA A 51 15.56 22.71 1.27
N ALA A 52 16.16 21.91 2.16
CA ALA A 52 15.66 20.58 2.49
C ALA A 52 14.34 20.65 3.29
N HIS A 53 14.23 21.59 4.24
CA HIS A 53 13.03 21.82 5.04
C HIS A 53 11.88 22.34 4.17
N GLY A 54 12.10 23.38 3.37
CA GLY A 54 11.09 23.92 2.44
C GLY A 54 10.61 22.88 1.42
N ALA A 55 11.52 22.06 0.88
CA ALA A 55 11.13 20.94 0.02
C ALA A 55 10.28 19.89 0.75
N ALA A 56 10.56 19.59 2.02
CA ALA A 56 9.77 18.65 2.82
C ALA A 56 8.36 19.19 3.15
N VAL A 57 8.24 20.47 3.52
CA VAL A 57 6.94 21.11 3.75
C VAL A 57 6.09 21.09 2.46
N ALA A 58 6.67 21.49 1.34
CA ALA A 58 5.99 21.50 0.05
C ALA A 58 5.55 20.10 -0.42
N THR A 59 6.36 19.06 -0.22
CA THR A 59 5.98 17.69 -0.64
C THR A 59 4.95 17.06 0.30
N VAL A 60 4.97 17.36 1.60
CA VAL A 60 3.95 16.89 2.56
C VAL A 60 2.58 17.54 2.30
N ASP A 61 2.53 18.84 2.01
CA ASP A 61 1.29 19.51 1.60
C ASP A 61 0.76 18.93 0.27
N ALA A 62 1.61 18.83 -0.77
CA ALA A 62 1.22 18.22 -2.04
C ALA A 62 0.67 16.78 -1.88
N ALA A 63 1.33 15.95 -1.07
CA ALA A 63 0.87 14.60 -0.74
C ALA A 63 -0.47 14.60 0.03
N THR A 64 -0.67 15.55 0.93
CA THR A 64 -1.92 15.70 1.70
C THR A 64 -3.08 16.14 0.81
N ARG A 65 -2.84 17.07 -0.13
CA ARG A 65 -3.80 17.48 -1.17
C ARG A 65 -4.16 16.32 -2.09
N LEU A 66 -3.18 15.52 -2.52
CA LEU A 66 -3.43 14.31 -3.33
C LEU A 66 -4.26 13.26 -2.57
N ARG A 67 -3.92 12.97 -1.29
CA ARG A 67 -4.73 12.06 -0.45
C ARG A 67 -6.17 12.55 -0.30
N ARG A 68 -6.38 13.85 -0.08
CA ARG A 68 -7.72 14.47 -0.04
C ARG A 68 -8.45 14.33 -1.39
N ALA A 69 -7.78 14.57 -2.51
CA ALA A 69 -8.37 14.44 -3.84
C ALA A 69 -8.81 12.99 -4.13
N ILE A 70 -7.93 12.00 -3.89
CA ILE A 70 -8.23 10.58 -4.11
C ILE A 70 -9.38 10.11 -3.20
N HIS A 71 -9.39 10.53 -1.93
CA HIS A 71 -10.44 10.20 -0.98
C HIS A 71 -11.81 10.77 -1.39
N MET A 72 -11.87 12.08 -1.73
CA MET A 72 -13.10 12.73 -2.18
C MET A 72 -13.58 12.23 -3.55
N HIS A 73 -12.67 11.83 -4.44
CA HIS A 73 -13.00 11.23 -5.73
C HIS A 73 -13.46 9.78 -5.57
N GLY A 74 -12.87 9.00 -4.66
CA GLY A 74 -13.29 7.64 -4.31
C GLY A 74 -14.74 7.56 -3.84
N TYR A 75 -15.22 8.56 -3.07
CA TYR A 75 -16.65 8.65 -2.70
C TYR A 75 -17.59 8.97 -3.89
N ARG A 76 -17.07 9.51 -4.99
CA ARG A 76 -17.85 9.78 -6.23
C ARG A 76 -17.88 8.56 -7.16
N LEU A 77 -16.86 7.69 -7.10
CA LEU A 77 -16.80 6.44 -7.86
C LEU A 77 -17.69 5.36 -7.22
N ALA A 78 -18.89 5.15 -7.79
CA ALA A 78 -19.80 4.08 -7.35
C ALA A 78 -19.12 2.68 -7.37
N ALA A 79 -18.21 2.43 -8.31
CA ALA A 79 -17.37 1.22 -8.34
C ALA A 79 -16.62 0.94 -7.03
N VAL A 80 -16.13 1.97 -6.32
CA VAL A 80 -15.46 1.83 -5.00
C VAL A 80 -16.46 1.44 -3.90
N ALA A 81 -17.72 1.88 -4.02
CA ALA A 81 -18.78 1.44 -3.11
C ALA A 81 -19.15 -0.05 -3.32
N VAL A 82 -19.03 -0.60 -4.53
CA VAL A 82 -19.49 -1.96 -4.86
C VAL A 82 -18.37 -3.01 -4.88
N ARG A 83 -17.23 -2.73 -5.55
CA ARG A 83 -16.16 -3.70 -5.84
C ARG A 83 -15.08 -3.69 -4.74
N PRO A 84 -14.69 -4.84 -4.16
CA PRO A 84 -13.55 -4.90 -3.25
C PRO A 84 -12.24 -4.42 -3.90
N GLU A 85 -12.00 -4.84 -5.15
CA GLU A 85 -10.81 -4.50 -5.94
C GLU A 85 -10.56 -2.98 -6.02
N ALA A 86 -11.61 -2.20 -6.26
CA ALA A 86 -11.54 -0.75 -6.39
C ALA A 86 -11.33 -0.04 -5.03
N ARG A 87 -11.70 -0.69 -3.90
CA ARG A 87 -11.37 -0.22 -2.55
C ARG A 87 -9.90 -0.46 -2.23
N ASP A 88 -9.39 -1.65 -2.55
CA ASP A 88 -7.99 -2.02 -2.33
C ASP A 88 -7.05 -1.17 -3.21
N GLU A 89 -7.44 -0.89 -4.46
CA GLU A 89 -6.76 0.05 -5.35
C GLU A 89 -6.72 1.48 -4.76
N ALA A 90 -7.86 2.03 -4.34
CA ALA A 90 -7.93 3.34 -3.70
C ALA A 90 -7.10 3.40 -2.41
N GLY A 91 -7.06 2.29 -1.65
CA GLY A 91 -6.20 2.11 -0.48
C GLY A 91 -4.71 2.14 -0.81
N GLU A 92 -4.26 1.41 -1.85
CA GLU A 92 -2.87 1.45 -2.32
C GLU A 92 -2.49 2.84 -2.83
N LEU A 93 -3.41 3.53 -3.54
CA LEU A 93 -3.18 4.88 -4.06
C LEU A 93 -2.93 5.89 -2.92
N ILE A 94 -3.83 5.95 -1.93
CA ILE A 94 -3.73 6.86 -0.77
C ILE A 94 -2.49 6.58 0.07
N THR A 95 -2.16 5.30 0.30
CA THR A 95 -1.05 4.91 1.19
C THR A 95 0.30 4.89 0.45
N ARG A 96 0.45 4.01 -0.54
CA ARG A 96 1.73 3.63 -1.17
C ARG A 96 2.10 4.52 -2.35
N ARG A 97 1.17 4.81 -3.26
CA ARG A 97 1.49 5.56 -4.50
C ARG A 97 1.72 7.04 -4.22
N VAL A 98 0.88 7.69 -3.41
CA VAL A 98 1.13 9.10 -3.01
C VAL A 98 2.45 9.25 -2.23
N GLU A 99 2.84 8.26 -1.41
CA GLU A 99 4.13 8.31 -0.72
C GLU A 99 5.32 8.22 -1.70
N GLN A 100 5.21 7.39 -2.74
CA GLN A 100 6.19 7.33 -3.83
C GLN A 100 6.27 8.66 -4.60
N VAL A 101 5.12 9.30 -4.87
CA VAL A 101 5.06 10.64 -5.49
C VAL A 101 5.76 11.68 -4.61
N ARG A 102 5.51 11.70 -3.29
CA ARG A 102 6.18 12.59 -2.33
C ARG A 102 7.69 12.42 -2.39
N ASP A 103 8.18 11.18 -2.30
CA ASP A 103 9.60 10.87 -2.22
C ASP A 103 10.36 11.22 -3.51
N GLY A 104 9.74 11.03 -4.68
CA GLY A 104 10.33 11.45 -5.96
C GLY A 104 10.29 12.97 -6.16
N LEU A 105 9.25 13.66 -5.70
CA LEU A 105 9.18 15.12 -5.73
C LEU A 105 10.25 15.73 -4.80
N GLN A 106 10.41 15.19 -3.59
CA GLN A 106 11.46 15.62 -2.66
C GLN A 106 12.86 15.34 -3.21
N ALA A 107 13.06 14.20 -3.90
CA ALA A 107 14.29 13.87 -4.59
C ALA A 107 14.56 14.79 -5.79
N TYR A 108 13.53 15.21 -6.53
CA TYR A 108 13.63 16.17 -7.62
C TYR A 108 14.08 17.55 -7.10
N LEU A 109 13.41 18.09 -6.10
CA LEU A 109 13.73 19.40 -5.51
C LEU A 109 15.14 19.43 -4.88
N THR A 110 15.50 18.40 -4.11
CA THR A 110 16.77 18.41 -3.33
C THR A 110 18.00 17.91 -4.09
N ALA A 111 17.83 17.18 -5.20
CA ALA A 111 18.93 16.54 -5.93
C ALA A 111 18.77 16.44 -7.46
N GLY A 112 17.58 16.70 -8.01
CA GLY A 112 17.30 16.57 -9.45
C GLY A 112 18.11 17.53 -10.33
N ILE A 113 18.10 18.83 -9.98
CA ILE A 113 18.89 19.88 -10.66
C ILE A 113 20.29 20.00 -10.04
N ARG A 114 20.39 19.93 -8.72
CA ARG A 114 21.66 20.11 -8.00
C ARG A 114 22.68 19.00 -8.30
N GLY A 115 22.23 17.76 -8.53
CA GLY A 115 23.07 16.63 -8.90
C GLY A 115 23.91 16.90 -10.15
N PRO A 116 23.31 17.08 -11.34
CA PRO A 116 24.05 17.24 -12.59
C PRO A 116 24.95 18.49 -12.57
N VAL A 117 24.47 19.62 -12.04
CA VAL A 117 25.27 20.86 -11.91
C VAL A 117 26.52 20.63 -11.06
N LEU A 118 26.40 19.97 -9.91
CA LEU A 118 27.54 19.64 -9.06
C LEU A 118 28.50 18.67 -9.75
N THR A 119 28.00 17.67 -10.48
CA THR A 119 28.87 16.71 -11.19
C THR A 119 29.63 17.34 -12.36
N VAL A 120 29.00 18.28 -13.10
CA VAL A 120 29.68 19.01 -14.19
C VAL A 120 30.75 19.94 -13.63
N LEU A 121 30.45 20.68 -12.55
CA LEU A 121 31.43 21.57 -11.91
C LEU A 121 32.63 20.79 -11.34
N LEU A 122 32.39 19.66 -10.68
CA LEU A 122 33.46 18.81 -10.15
C LEU A 122 34.28 18.15 -11.28
N LEU A 123 33.64 17.74 -12.38
CA LEU A 123 34.33 17.23 -13.56
C LEU A 123 35.22 18.29 -14.21
N ALA A 124 34.76 19.55 -14.29
CA ALA A 124 35.56 20.67 -14.79
C ALA A 124 36.79 20.92 -13.89
N ILE A 125 36.64 20.95 -12.57
CA ILE A 125 37.76 21.07 -11.61
C ILE A 125 38.75 19.90 -11.76
N LEU A 126 38.24 18.68 -11.93
CA LEU A 126 39.06 17.50 -12.17
C LEU A 126 39.89 17.62 -13.46
N LEU A 127 39.28 18.05 -14.57
CA LEU A 127 39.94 18.25 -15.87
C LEU A 127 41.01 19.35 -15.79
N LEU A 128 40.67 20.50 -15.18
CA LEU A 128 41.55 21.67 -15.04
C LEU A 128 42.81 21.40 -14.21
N THR A 129 42.80 20.42 -13.29
CA THR A 129 43.99 20.10 -12.48
C THR A 129 45.04 19.27 -13.23
N HIS A 130 44.63 18.29 -14.04
CA HIS A 130 45.52 17.55 -14.95
C HIS A 130 44.68 16.66 -15.90
N LEU A 131 44.77 16.92 -17.21
CA LEU A 131 43.91 16.31 -18.24
C LEU A 131 44.18 14.81 -18.42
N TRP A 132 45.42 14.40 -18.67
CA TRP A 132 45.75 12.99 -18.94
C TRP A 132 45.40 12.07 -17.76
N LEU A 133 45.70 12.51 -16.53
CA LEU A 133 45.37 11.78 -15.31
C LEU A 133 43.85 11.67 -15.11
N THR A 134 43.05 12.65 -15.55
CA THR A 134 41.58 12.52 -15.51
C THR A 134 41.03 11.62 -16.60
N VAL A 135 41.54 11.67 -17.83
CA VAL A 135 41.09 10.77 -18.90
C VAL A 135 41.35 9.31 -18.52
N CYS A 136 42.52 9.01 -17.97
CA CYS A 136 42.85 7.67 -17.43
C CYS A 136 41.88 7.24 -16.30
N LEU A 137 41.64 8.13 -15.33
CA LEU A 137 40.72 7.89 -14.21
C LEU A 137 39.26 7.66 -14.68
N LEU A 138 38.79 8.43 -15.66
CA LEU A 138 37.45 8.31 -16.23
C LEU A 138 37.30 7.02 -17.05
N ALA A 139 38.32 6.63 -17.82
CA ALA A 139 38.34 5.36 -18.54
C ALA A 139 38.31 4.16 -17.58
N LEU A 140 39.10 4.20 -16.50
CA LEU A 140 39.11 3.18 -15.45
C LEU A 140 37.76 3.10 -14.72
N ALA A 141 37.16 4.26 -14.38
CA ALA A 141 35.82 4.32 -13.79
C ALA A 141 34.73 3.78 -14.73
N ALA A 142 34.83 4.05 -16.04
CA ALA A 142 33.91 3.51 -17.05
C ALA A 142 34.05 1.99 -17.23
N ALA A 143 35.28 1.46 -17.24
CA ALA A 143 35.53 0.02 -17.28
C ALA A 143 34.96 -0.70 -16.05
N VAL A 144 35.17 -0.13 -14.85
CA VAL A 144 34.58 -0.63 -13.60
C VAL A 144 33.06 -0.55 -13.63
N TRP A 145 32.48 0.55 -14.11
CA TRP A 145 31.04 0.69 -14.25
C TRP A 145 30.44 -0.31 -15.24
N LEU A 146 31.14 -0.63 -16.33
CA LEU A 146 30.72 -1.63 -17.30
C LEU A 146 30.72 -3.05 -16.68
N VAL A 147 31.85 -3.49 -16.11
CA VAL A 147 31.99 -4.83 -15.54
C VAL A 147 31.09 -5.02 -14.31
N ALA A 148 31.21 -4.16 -13.31
CA ALA A 148 30.44 -4.28 -12.07
C ALA A 148 28.96 -3.89 -12.27
N GLY A 149 28.65 -3.01 -13.22
CA GLY A 149 27.29 -2.68 -13.62
C GLY A 149 26.57 -3.85 -14.28
N GLN A 150 27.22 -4.56 -15.21
CA GLN A 150 26.69 -5.79 -15.81
C GLN A 150 26.46 -6.87 -14.75
N ALA A 151 27.44 -7.15 -13.89
CA ALA A 151 27.31 -8.09 -12.78
C ALA A 151 26.13 -7.72 -11.86
N ALA A 152 26.03 -6.45 -11.45
CA ALA A 152 24.93 -5.99 -10.62
C ALA A 152 23.57 -6.02 -11.36
N VAL A 153 23.50 -5.82 -12.68
CA VAL A 153 22.27 -6.04 -13.46
C VAL A 153 21.86 -7.52 -13.45
N TRP A 154 22.82 -8.44 -13.59
CA TRP A 154 22.57 -9.88 -13.51
C TRP A 154 22.05 -10.30 -12.13
N PHE A 155 22.75 -9.93 -11.05
CA PHE A 155 22.32 -10.20 -9.68
C PHE A 155 20.95 -9.58 -9.36
N ARG A 156 20.69 -8.32 -9.78
CA ARG A 156 19.37 -7.68 -9.57
C ARG A 156 18.25 -8.34 -10.37
N ARG A 157 18.54 -8.91 -11.56
CA ARG A 157 17.56 -9.69 -12.35
C ARG A 157 17.21 -11.01 -11.65
N ASP A 158 18.17 -11.70 -11.05
CA ASP A 158 17.87 -12.92 -10.28
C ASP A 158 17.18 -12.61 -8.95
N ALA A 159 17.63 -11.58 -8.22
CA ALA A 159 17.00 -11.13 -6.98
C ALA A 159 15.50 -10.78 -7.18
N ARG A 160 15.14 -10.07 -8.28
CA ARG A 160 13.73 -9.80 -8.62
C ARG A 160 12.91 -11.06 -8.95
N ARG A 161 13.53 -12.10 -9.51
CA ARG A 161 12.87 -13.41 -9.74
C ARG A 161 12.69 -14.18 -8.42
N ALA A 162 13.64 -14.05 -7.50
CA ALA A 162 13.55 -14.62 -6.16
C ALA A 162 12.49 -13.90 -5.31
N GLU A 163 12.42 -12.57 -5.37
CA GLU A 163 11.46 -11.70 -4.69
C GLU A 163 10.01 -12.10 -5.00
N ARG A 164 9.64 -12.21 -6.28
CA ARG A 164 8.31 -12.71 -6.71
C ARG A 164 7.99 -14.12 -6.18
N ARG A 165 9.00 -15.00 -6.05
CA ARG A 165 8.85 -16.35 -5.47
C ARG A 165 8.73 -16.33 -3.94
N THR A 166 9.24 -15.30 -3.27
CA THR A 166 9.01 -15.08 -1.84
C THR A 166 7.61 -14.53 -1.61
N GLU A 167 7.17 -13.53 -2.37
CA GLU A 167 5.81 -12.97 -2.32
C GLU A 167 4.74 -14.06 -2.51
N ALA A 168 4.85 -14.86 -3.58
CA ALA A 168 3.90 -15.95 -3.86
C ALA A 168 3.80 -16.98 -2.72
N ARG A 169 4.93 -17.33 -2.07
CA ARG A 169 4.93 -18.28 -0.95
C ARG A 169 4.40 -17.66 0.35
N LEU A 170 4.68 -16.39 0.62
CA LEU A 170 4.06 -15.66 1.73
C LEU A 170 2.53 -15.57 1.54
N GLY A 171 2.06 -15.42 0.29
CA GLY A 171 0.65 -15.57 -0.08
C GLY A 171 0.07 -16.93 0.33
N MET A 172 0.68 -18.03 -0.12
CA MET A 172 0.26 -19.41 0.24
C MET A 172 0.30 -19.68 1.75
N MET A 173 1.22 -19.06 2.49
CA MET A 173 1.27 -19.15 3.96
C MET A 173 0.13 -18.35 4.61
N ARG A 174 -0.20 -17.16 4.10
CA ARG A 174 -1.35 -16.36 4.55
C ARG A 174 -2.69 -17.05 4.26
N GLU A 175 -2.82 -17.69 3.10
CA GLU A 175 -3.96 -18.54 2.74
C GLU A 175 -4.08 -19.75 3.69
N SER A 176 -2.96 -20.42 3.99
CA SER A 176 -2.95 -21.53 4.95
C SER A 176 -3.35 -21.08 6.37
N LEU A 177 -3.12 -19.81 6.73
CA LEU A 177 -3.57 -19.23 8.00
C LEU A 177 -5.08 -18.92 8.04
N SER A 178 -5.73 -18.58 6.92
CA SER A 178 -7.20 -18.43 6.91
C SER A 178 -7.91 -19.78 7.11
N GLN A 179 -7.27 -20.87 6.69
CA GLN A 179 -7.75 -22.25 6.83
C GLN A 179 -7.49 -22.87 8.23
N VAL A 180 -6.99 -22.12 9.23
CA VAL A 180 -6.69 -22.64 10.58
C VAL A 180 -7.90 -23.29 11.27
N GLN A 181 -9.11 -22.77 11.04
CA GLN A 181 -10.33 -23.38 11.58
C GLN A 181 -10.56 -24.81 11.04
N LEU A 182 -10.30 -25.03 9.74
CA LEU A 182 -10.37 -26.35 9.11
C LEU A 182 -9.31 -27.30 9.70
N VAL A 183 -8.06 -26.85 9.83
CA VAL A 183 -6.96 -27.64 10.40
C VAL A 183 -7.28 -28.09 11.83
N LYS A 184 -7.91 -27.23 12.65
CA LYS A 184 -8.32 -27.59 14.01
C LYS A 184 -9.58 -28.45 14.07
N ALA A 185 -10.58 -28.22 13.21
CA ALA A 185 -11.79 -29.05 13.15
C ALA A 185 -11.48 -30.51 12.77
N TYR A 186 -10.55 -30.72 11.84
CA TYR A 186 -10.14 -32.05 11.34
C TYR A 186 -8.84 -32.58 11.99
N LEU A 187 -8.33 -31.92 13.05
CA LEU A 187 -7.11 -32.30 13.79
C LEU A 187 -5.86 -32.49 12.91
N MET A 188 -5.77 -31.80 11.77
CA MET A 188 -4.76 -31.99 10.72
C MET A 188 -3.40 -31.32 11.03
N ASP A 189 -3.04 -31.15 12.31
CA ASP A 189 -1.89 -30.36 12.74
C ASP A 189 -0.56 -30.84 12.12
N ARG A 190 -0.32 -32.15 12.05
CA ARG A 190 0.90 -32.71 11.41
C ARG A 190 0.97 -32.42 9.91
N PHE A 191 -0.16 -32.51 9.19
CA PHE A 191 -0.22 -32.19 7.76
C PHE A 191 0.09 -30.70 7.52
N SER A 192 -0.47 -29.83 8.36
CA SER A 192 -0.19 -28.39 8.33
C SER A 192 1.30 -28.10 8.61
N GLN A 193 1.88 -28.73 9.65
CA GLN A 193 3.31 -28.61 9.98
C GLN A 193 4.20 -29.03 8.81
N THR A 194 4.00 -30.23 8.23
CA THR A 194 4.83 -30.69 7.10
C THR A 194 4.64 -29.83 5.85
N ARG A 195 3.44 -29.26 5.61
CA ARG A 195 3.22 -28.28 4.53
C ARG A 195 3.98 -26.96 4.80
N LEU A 196 3.95 -26.48 6.04
CA LEU A 196 4.64 -25.27 6.48
C LEU A 196 6.16 -25.40 6.38
N GLU A 197 6.74 -26.51 6.85
CA GLU A 197 8.18 -26.80 6.77
C GLU A 197 8.70 -26.81 5.33
N ARG A 198 7.92 -27.39 4.40
CA ARG A 198 8.22 -27.32 2.95
C ARG A 198 8.25 -25.86 2.48
N HIS A 199 7.19 -25.09 2.75
CA HIS A 199 7.11 -23.68 2.36
C HIS A 199 8.25 -22.82 2.95
N LEU A 200 8.62 -23.04 4.22
CA LEU A 200 9.73 -22.36 4.89
C LEU A 200 11.09 -22.74 4.28
N THR A 201 11.34 -24.03 4.04
CA THR A 201 12.57 -24.53 3.39
C THR A 201 12.73 -23.98 1.98
N ASP A 202 11.62 -23.76 1.28
CA ASP A 202 11.61 -23.28 -0.09
C ASP A 202 11.69 -21.74 -0.16
N LEU A 203 11.07 -21.05 0.80
CA LEU A 203 11.19 -19.62 1.03
C LEU A 203 12.63 -19.23 1.39
N SER A 204 13.28 -19.92 2.33
CA SER A 204 14.67 -19.65 2.72
C SER A 204 15.65 -19.80 1.55
N LYS A 205 15.47 -20.79 0.66
CA LYS A 205 16.25 -20.93 -0.59
C LYS A 205 16.07 -19.76 -1.55
N SER A 206 14.89 -19.14 -1.62
CA SER A 206 14.67 -17.96 -2.45
C SER A 206 15.14 -16.68 -1.79
N GLU A 207 14.94 -16.54 -0.48
CA GLU A 207 15.45 -15.41 0.29
C GLU A 207 16.98 -15.38 0.30
N TRP A 208 17.65 -16.54 0.40
CA TRP A 208 19.09 -16.65 0.20
C TRP A 208 19.54 -16.20 -1.20
N ARG A 209 18.80 -16.54 -2.27
CA ARG A 209 19.11 -16.03 -3.63
C ARG A 209 18.92 -14.52 -3.72
N ARG A 210 17.87 -13.97 -3.09
CA ARG A 210 17.61 -12.52 -3.00
C ARG A 210 18.77 -11.80 -2.30
N GLN A 211 19.19 -12.31 -1.14
CA GLN A 211 20.26 -11.73 -0.33
C GLN A 211 21.66 -11.93 -0.94
N ARG A 212 21.94 -13.09 -1.57
CA ARG A 212 23.23 -13.37 -2.24
C ARG A 212 23.60 -12.32 -3.30
N GLY A 213 22.61 -11.76 -3.99
CA GLY A 213 22.81 -10.67 -4.94
C GLY A 213 23.47 -9.45 -4.31
N ASP A 214 22.96 -9.00 -3.15
CA ASP A 214 23.50 -7.85 -2.42
C ASP A 214 24.77 -8.21 -1.64
N ALA A 215 24.83 -9.40 -1.05
CA ALA A 215 25.96 -9.89 -0.26
C ALA A 215 27.24 -10.10 -1.08
N ILE A 216 27.12 -10.36 -2.40
CA ILE A 216 28.27 -10.42 -3.31
C ILE A 216 28.50 -9.06 -3.99
N SER A 217 27.45 -8.45 -4.56
CA SER A 217 27.67 -7.24 -5.39
C SER A 217 28.18 -6.04 -4.61
N ARG A 218 27.74 -5.82 -3.35
CA ARG A 218 28.20 -4.67 -2.56
C ARG A 218 29.68 -4.80 -2.15
N PRO A 219 30.17 -5.92 -1.55
CA PRO A 219 31.59 -6.06 -1.23
C PRO A 219 32.50 -6.07 -2.47
N THR A 220 32.09 -6.71 -3.57
CA THR A 220 32.86 -6.69 -4.82
C THR A 220 32.98 -5.26 -5.39
N LEU A 221 31.91 -4.46 -5.34
CA LEU A 221 31.98 -3.04 -5.71
C LEU A 221 32.97 -2.25 -4.83
N TYR A 222 32.94 -2.43 -3.51
CA TYR A 222 33.88 -1.76 -2.61
C TYR A 222 35.33 -2.21 -2.82
N ALA A 223 35.58 -3.50 -3.06
CA ALA A 223 36.91 -4.02 -3.35
C ALA A 223 37.48 -3.43 -4.65
N ILE A 224 36.67 -3.35 -5.71
CA ILE A 224 37.08 -2.74 -6.99
C ILE A 224 37.33 -1.23 -6.83
N VAL A 225 36.46 -0.50 -6.11
CA VAL A 225 36.66 0.94 -5.83
C VAL A 225 37.92 1.17 -4.99
N GLY A 226 38.21 0.29 -4.02
CA GLY A 226 39.46 0.31 -3.25
C GLY A 226 40.69 0.12 -4.13
N LEU A 227 40.69 -0.88 -5.02
CA LEU A 227 41.77 -1.11 -5.98
C LEU A 227 41.98 0.09 -6.90
N VAL A 228 40.91 0.67 -7.45
CA VAL A 228 40.97 1.92 -8.25
C VAL A 228 41.57 3.07 -7.44
N GLY A 229 41.22 3.20 -6.16
CA GLY A 229 41.79 4.21 -5.27
C GLY A 229 43.30 4.05 -5.06
N VAL A 230 43.78 2.81 -4.86
CA VAL A 230 45.21 2.51 -4.75
C VAL A 230 45.94 2.76 -6.07
N THR A 231 45.39 2.34 -7.21
CA THR A 231 45.96 2.61 -8.54
C THR A 231 46.00 4.11 -8.83
N MET A 232 44.96 4.86 -8.50
CA MET A 232 44.95 6.33 -8.61
C MET A 232 46.04 6.96 -7.74
N LEU A 233 46.20 6.52 -6.49
CA LEU A 233 47.21 7.06 -5.57
C LEU A 233 48.63 6.83 -6.11
N TYR A 234 48.91 5.63 -6.64
CA TYR A 234 50.19 5.30 -7.27
C TYR A 234 50.46 6.16 -8.52
N LEU A 235 49.50 6.23 -9.46
CA LEU A 235 49.62 7.05 -10.67
C LEU A 235 49.81 8.54 -10.33
N SER A 236 49.06 9.04 -9.35
CA SER A 236 49.16 10.44 -8.90
C SER A 236 50.49 10.71 -8.21
N GLY A 237 51.00 9.78 -7.41
CA GLY A 237 52.33 9.86 -6.80
C GLY A 237 53.43 9.96 -7.84
N ARG A 238 53.35 9.19 -8.93
CA ARG A 238 54.27 9.32 -10.08
C ARG A 238 54.19 10.70 -10.75
N VAL A 239 53.00 11.24 -10.97
CA VAL A 239 52.81 12.59 -11.57
C VAL A 239 53.38 13.69 -10.66
N VAL A 240 53.23 13.57 -9.34
CA VAL A 240 53.83 14.49 -8.36
C VAL A 240 55.36 14.38 -8.32
N MET A 241 55.91 13.16 -8.34
CA MET A 241 57.37 12.95 -8.42
C MET A 241 57.97 13.42 -9.76
N GLY A 242 57.19 13.45 -10.83
CA GLY A 242 57.58 14.03 -12.13
C GLY A 242 57.50 15.56 -12.18
N GLY A 243 57.04 16.23 -11.12
CA GLY A 243 56.90 17.69 -11.06
C GLY A 243 55.68 18.27 -11.80
N GLU A 244 54.91 17.45 -12.50
CA GLU A 244 53.72 17.87 -13.29
C GLU A 244 52.57 18.40 -12.42
N MET A 245 52.50 18.03 -11.15
CA MET A 245 51.41 18.41 -10.24
C MET A 245 51.92 18.57 -8.79
N SER A 246 51.44 19.60 -8.09
CA SER A 246 51.77 19.81 -6.67
C SER A 246 50.98 18.87 -5.74
N VAL A 247 51.50 18.65 -4.53
CA VAL A 247 50.81 17.89 -3.46
C VAL A 247 49.44 18.51 -3.12
N ALA A 248 49.32 19.84 -3.14
CA ALA A 248 48.05 20.53 -2.97
C ALA A 248 47.07 20.21 -4.12
N GLY A 249 47.55 20.15 -5.36
CA GLY A 249 46.77 19.72 -6.52
C GLY A 249 46.23 18.29 -6.37
N LEU A 250 47.04 17.37 -5.85
CA LEU A 250 46.61 15.99 -5.52
C LEU A 250 45.49 15.98 -4.47
N ILE A 251 45.64 16.72 -3.37
CA ILE A 251 44.61 16.81 -2.31
C ILE A 251 43.28 17.34 -2.88
N VAL A 252 43.32 18.40 -3.68
CA VAL A 252 42.14 18.96 -4.36
C VAL A 252 41.52 17.92 -5.32
N LYS A 253 42.33 17.21 -6.11
CA LYS A 253 41.85 16.19 -7.06
C LYS A 253 41.19 15.00 -6.36
N ALA A 254 41.76 14.53 -5.25
CA ALA A 254 41.21 13.46 -4.41
C ALA A 254 39.89 13.88 -3.74
N ALA A 255 39.84 15.08 -3.16
CA ALA A 255 38.61 15.63 -2.57
C ALA A 255 37.50 15.83 -3.62
N ALA A 256 37.85 16.33 -4.81
CA ALA A 256 36.92 16.49 -5.93
C ALA A 256 36.37 15.13 -6.42
N LEU A 257 37.21 14.09 -6.50
CA LEU A 257 36.76 12.74 -6.85
C LEU A 257 35.81 12.16 -5.79
N GLY A 258 36.15 12.25 -4.50
CA GLY A 258 35.26 11.78 -3.42
C GLY A 258 33.90 12.49 -3.43
N ALA A 259 33.91 13.81 -3.63
CA ALA A 259 32.69 14.61 -3.80
C ALA A 259 31.91 14.22 -5.07
N LEU A 260 32.59 13.90 -6.18
CA LEU A 260 31.97 13.47 -7.43
C LEU A 260 31.27 12.12 -7.25
N VAL A 261 31.95 11.12 -6.67
CA VAL A 261 31.37 9.79 -6.39
C VAL A 261 30.14 9.90 -5.48
N TYR A 262 30.21 10.71 -4.42
CA TYR A 262 29.05 10.99 -3.56
C TYR A 262 27.91 11.68 -4.33
N GLY A 263 28.22 12.70 -5.13
CA GLY A 263 27.26 13.47 -5.93
C GLY A 263 26.54 12.60 -6.98
N VAL A 264 27.30 11.82 -7.75
CA VAL A 264 26.77 10.87 -8.75
C VAL A 264 25.88 9.82 -8.09
N ASN A 265 26.31 9.18 -7.00
CA ASN A 265 25.50 8.19 -6.30
C ASN A 265 24.20 8.78 -5.74
N ARG A 266 24.27 9.99 -5.16
CA ARG A 266 23.08 10.72 -4.66
C ARG A 266 22.12 11.10 -5.81
N TRP A 267 22.64 11.49 -6.97
CA TRP A 267 21.85 11.79 -8.15
C TRP A 267 21.19 10.55 -8.76
N ILE A 268 21.92 9.43 -8.90
CA ILE A 268 21.36 8.15 -9.38
C ILE A 268 20.23 7.67 -8.44
N ALA A 269 20.45 7.72 -7.11
CA ALA A 269 19.42 7.39 -6.13
C ALA A 269 18.19 8.32 -6.22
N ALA A 270 18.40 9.61 -6.52
CA ALA A 270 17.30 10.54 -6.78
C ALA A 270 16.55 10.20 -8.08
N ARG A 271 17.26 9.92 -9.19
CA ARG A 271 16.66 9.53 -10.47
C ARG A 271 15.76 8.29 -10.34
N VAL A 272 16.18 7.27 -9.59
CA VAL A 272 15.34 6.07 -9.33
C VAL A 272 14.05 6.40 -8.59
N ARG A 273 14.08 7.31 -7.60
CA ARG A 273 12.85 7.78 -6.92
C ARG A 273 11.97 8.62 -7.86
N ILE A 274 12.57 9.49 -8.68
CA ILE A 274 11.85 10.34 -9.64
C ILE A 274 11.13 9.48 -10.70
N THR A 275 11.73 8.40 -11.20
CA THR A 275 11.06 7.49 -12.15
C THR A 275 9.87 6.79 -11.48
N ARG A 276 10.05 6.21 -10.29
CA ARG A 276 8.94 5.58 -9.54
C ARG A 276 7.81 6.54 -9.20
N ALA A 277 8.13 7.79 -8.91
CA ALA A 277 7.13 8.83 -8.68
C ALA A 277 6.36 9.23 -9.95
N ARG A 278 6.96 9.11 -11.14
CA ARG A 278 6.25 9.31 -12.42
C ARG A 278 5.30 8.16 -12.72
N GLU A 279 5.74 6.92 -12.47
CA GLU A 279 4.90 5.72 -12.54
C GLU A 279 3.70 5.87 -11.58
N ALA A 280 3.95 6.10 -10.29
CA ALA A 280 2.92 6.30 -9.28
C ALA A 280 2.02 7.52 -9.50
N ALA A 281 2.53 8.60 -10.11
CA ALA A 281 1.72 9.76 -10.48
C ALA A 281 0.80 9.46 -11.67
N ALA A 282 1.22 8.63 -12.63
CA ALA A 282 0.38 8.20 -13.74
C ALA A 282 -0.82 7.39 -13.21
N ASP A 283 -0.60 6.42 -12.31
CA ASP A 283 -1.68 5.64 -11.69
C ASP A 283 -2.69 6.54 -10.94
N VAL A 284 -2.20 7.54 -10.20
CA VAL A 284 -3.04 8.49 -9.46
C VAL A 284 -3.82 9.42 -10.39
N ILE A 285 -3.21 9.88 -11.49
CA ILE A 285 -3.86 10.73 -12.50
C ILE A 285 -4.90 9.92 -13.29
N GLU A 286 -4.62 8.66 -13.62
CA GLU A 286 -5.57 7.76 -14.27
C GLU A 286 -6.79 7.56 -13.37
N PHE A 287 -6.60 7.17 -12.10
CA PHE A 287 -7.68 6.99 -11.14
C PHE A 287 -8.55 8.25 -11.00
N LEU A 288 -7.93 9.43 -10.83
CA LEU A 288 -8.64 10.72 -10.74
C LEU A 288 -9.31 11.16 -12.05
N GLY A 289 -8.90 10.59 -13.19
CA GLY A 289 -9.50 10.81 -14.51
C GLY A 289 -10.69 9.91 -14.80
N ARG A 290 -10.93 8.85 -14.00
CA ARG A 290 -12.08 7.96 -14.17
C ARG A 290 -13.38 8.72 -13.89
N ARG A 291 -14.37 8.56 -14.77
CA ARG A 291 -15.71 9.14 -14.58
C ARG A 291 -16.56 8.17 -13.76
N GLY A 292 -17.34 8.69 -12.80
CA GLY A 292 -18.27 7.88 -12.02
C GLY A 292 -19.37 7.29 -12.90
N GLU A 293 -19.56 5.97 -12.85
CA GLU A 293 -20.52 5.23 -13.67
C GLU A 293 -21.96 5.73 -13.47
N ALA A 294 -22.35 5.97 -12.21
CA ALA A 294 -23.63 6.58 -11.83
C ALA A 294 -23.57 8.13 -11.84
N GLY A 295 -23.13 8.71 -12.97
CA GLY A 295 -23.09 10.16 -13.18
C GLY A 295 -24.50 10.77 -13.16
N GLN A 296 -24.67 11.86 -12.40
CA GLN A 296 -25.91 12.65 -12.49
C GLN A 296 -25.97 13.33 -13.87
N GLY A 297 -27.14 13.30 -14.51
CA GLY A 297 -27.39 14.12 -15.69
C GLY A 297 -27.28 15.60 -15.33
N ILE A 298 -26.93 16.43 -16.32
CA ILE A 298 -26.81 17.89 -16.12
C ILE A 298 -28.14 18.47 -15.61
N ASP A 299 -29.25 17.93 -16.10
CA ASP A 299 -30.63 18.33 -15.76
C ASP A 299 -31.30 17.38 -14.75
N ALA A 300 -30.53 16.78 -13.82
CA ALA A 300 -31.05 15.81 -12.87
C ALA A 300 -31.97 16.46 -11.80
N GLU A 301 -33.26 16.13 -11.82
CA GLU A 301 -34.25 16.69 -10.90
C GLU A 301 -34.15 16.14 -9.47
N PHE A 302 -34.67 16.86 -8.48
CA PHE A 302 -34.89 16.30 -7.14
C PHE A 302 -36.11 15.37 -7.13
N LEU A 303 -35.94 14.11 -6.72
CA LEU A 303 -37.04 13.16 -6.59
C LEU A 303 -37.88 13.49 -5.33
N PRO A 304 -39.19 13.77 -5.46
CA PRO A 304 -40.08 13.95 -4.31
C PRO A 304 -40.30 12.64 -3.54
N PRO A 305 -40.89 12.68 -2.34
CA PRO A 305 -41.24 11.47 -1.58
C PRO A 305 -42.05 10.44 -2.37
N MET A 306 -41.55 9.19 -2.42
CA MET A 306 -42.23 8.05 -3.03
C MET A 306 -43.61 7.84 -2.37
N THR A 307 -44.64 7.85 -3.21
CA THR A 307 -46.06 7.87 -2.82
C THR A 307 -46.87 6.77 -3.51
N ARG A 308 -46.45 6.25 -4.68
CA ARG A 308 -47.23 5.30 -5.50
C ARG A 308 -46.58 3.93 -5.67
N LYS A 309 -45.39 3.84 -6.27
CA LYS A 309 -44.74 2.55 -6.64
C LYS A 309 -43.26 2.69 -7.03
N LEU A 310 -42.50 1.64 -6.77
CA LEU A 310 -41.18 1.35 -7.34
C LEU A 310 -41.36 0.33 -8.47
N GLU A 311 -40.69 0.53 -9.60
CA GLU A 311 -40.82 -0.32 -10.80
C GLU A 311 -39.45 -0.65 -11.40
N PHE A 312 -39.27 -1.89 -11.83
CA PHE A 312 -38.20 -2.36 -12.70
C PHE A 312 -38.85 -2.74 -14.03
N VAL A 313 -38.33 -2.20 -15.14
CA VAL A 313 -38.85 -2.41 -16.49
C VAL A 313 -37.70 -2.91 -17.37
N GLY A 314 -37.76 -4.16 -17.79
CA GLY A 314 -36.75 -4.82 -18.64
C GLY A 314 -35.35 -4.91 -18.05
N VAL A 315 -35.21 -4.87 -16.72
CA VAL A 315 -33.93 -4.57 -16.07
C VAL A 315 -32.95 -5.74 -16.20
N SER A 316 -31.88 -5.49 -16.95
CA SER A 316 -30.78 -6.43 -17.16
C SER A 316 -29.46 -5.84 -16.69
N LEU A 317 -28.60 -6.65 -16.07
CA LEU A 317 -27.34 -6.21 -15.46
C LEU A 317 -26.20 -7.19 -15.78
N ARG A 318 -25.12 -6.66 -16.34
CA ARG A 318 -23.84 -7.37 -16.54
C ARG A 318 -22.81 -6.96 -15.48
N GLU A 319 -22.07 -7.94 -15.00
CA GLU A 319 -20.92 -7.77 -14.13
C GLU A 319 -19.75 -7.13 -14.89
N ALA A 320 -19.29 -5.98 -14.42
CA ALA A 320 -18.23 -5.22 -15.09
C ALA A 320 -16.88 -5.97 -15.03
N GLY A 321 -16.34 -6.33 -16.20
CA GLY A 321 -15.02 -6.96 -16.35
C GLY A 321 -15.07 -8.47 -16.62
N THR A 322 -16.03 -9.21 -16.03
CA THR A 322 -16.29 -10.63 -16.39
C THR A 322 -17.29 -10.74 -17.54
N GLY A 323 -18.19 -9.77 -17.69
CA GLY A 323 -19.29 -9.82 -18.67
C GLY A 323 -20.46 -10.74 -18.28
N ARG A 324 -20.37 -11.43 -17.13
CA ARG A 324 -21.40 -12.33 -16.58
C ARG A 324 -22.73 -11.59 -16.46
N MET A 325 -23.81 -12.18 -16.96
CA MET A 325 -25.17 -11.72 -16.63
C MET A 325 -25.43 -12.03 -15.16
N ILE A 326 -25.85 -11.03 -14.38
CA ILE A 326 -26.34 -11.21 -13.00
C ILE A 326 -27.87 -11.15 -12.98
N LEU A 327 -28.45 -10.22 -13.74
CA LEU A 327 -29.90 -10.06 -13.87
C LEU A 327 -30.27 -9.98 -15.35
N GLU A 328 -31.36 -10.61 -15.75
CA GLU A 328 -31.86 -10.67 -17.13
C GLU A 328 -33.37 -10.42 -17.13
N ASP A 329 -33.82 -9.45 -17.95
CA ASP A 329 -35.22 -9.03 -18.14
C ASP A 329 -36.09 -8.95 -16.85
N VAL A 330 -35.53 -8.36 -15.79
CA VAL A 330 -36.24 -8.25 -14.50
C VAL A 330 -37.34 -7.19 -14.60
N ASN A 331 -38.58 -7.67 -14.58
CA ASN A 331 -39.79 -6.86 -14.57
C ASN A 331 -40.52 -7.04 -13.22
N LEU A 332 -40.60 -5.98 -12.42
CA LEU A 332 -41.09 -6.04 -11.04
C LEU A 332 -41.74 -4.72 -10.61
N VAL A 333 -42.98 -4.78 -10.10
CA VAL A 333 -43.71 -3.61 -9.57
C VAL A 333 -43.99 -3.81 -8.08
N LEU A 334 -43.62 -2.79 -7.29
CA LEU A 334 -43.66 -2.79 -5.83
C LEU A 334 -44.47 -1.56 -5.35
N PRO A 335 -45.76 -1.70 -5.01
CA PRO A 335 -46.59 -0.58 -4.61
C PRO A 335 -46.15 0.04 -3.27
N ALA A 336 -46.34 1.34 -3.12
CA ALA A 336 -46.01 2.06 -1.89
C ALA A 336 -46.80 1.53 -0.67
N LEU A 337 -46.23 1.70 0.53
CA LEU A 337 -46.77 1.22 1.82
C LEU A 337 -46.93 -0.30 1.97
N THR A 338 -46.65 -1.09 0.94
CA THR A 338 -46.65 -2.57 1.00
C THR A 338 -45.37 -3.14 1.64
N ARG A 339 -45.35 -4.45 1.87
CA ARG A 339 -44.14 -5.21 2.22
C ARG A 339 -44.04 -6.45 1.35
N GLY A 340 -43.15 -6.42 0.36
CA GLY A 340 -42.75 -7.58 -0.41
C GLY A 340 -41.54 -8.29 0.22
N ALA A 341 -41.33 -9.55 -0.18
CA ALA A 341 -40.07 -10.26 -0.03
C ALA A 341 -39.72 -10.84 -1.40
N VAL A 342 -38.49 -10.61 -1.87
CA VAL A 342 -37.97 -11.17 -3.12
C VAL A 342 -36.89 -12.19 -2.74
N VAL A 343 -36.98 -13.39 -3.32
CA VAL A 343 -36.07 -14.50 -3.03
C VAL A 343 -35.31 -14.84 -4.31
N PHE A 344 -33.99 -14.98 -4.19
CA PHE A 344 -33.05 -15.16 -5.29
C PHE A 344 -32.33 -16.50 -5.17
N GLY A 345 -31.74 -16.97 -6.27
CA GLY A 345 -30.91 -18.18 -6.28
C GLY A 345 -29.49 -17.88 -5.78
N ASP A 346 -28.95 -16.73 -6.19
CA ASP A 346 -27.64 -16.22 -5.80
C ASP A 346 -27.75 -15.04 -4.82
N ALA A 347 -26.76 -14.88 -3.95
CA ALA A 347 -26.60 -13.68 -3.13
C ALA A 347 -26.17 -12.47 -3.98
N ASP A 348 -25.44 -12.69 -5.08
CA ASP A 348 -25.04 -11.63 -6.02
C ASP A 348 -26.26 -10.99 -6.71
N GLU A 349 -27.27 -11.79 -7.08
CA GLU A 349 -28.55 -11.31 -7.64
C GLU A 349 -29.28 -10.38 -6.65
N ALA A 350 -29.50 -10.87 -5.43
CA ALA A 350 -30.20 -10.15 -4.37
C ALA A 350 -29.51 -8.83 -4.00
N ARG A 351 -28.18 -8.87 -3.86
CA ARG A 351 -27.34 -7.71 -3.59
C ARG A 351 -27.39 -6.71 -4.75
N SER A 352 -27.33 -7.19 -6.00
CA SER A 352 -27.36 -6.33 -7.18
C SER A 352 -28.68 -5.58 -7.33
N LEU A 353 -29.82 -6.24 -7.10
CA LEU A 353 -31.12 -5.58 -7.13
C LEU A 353 -31.23 -4.48 -6.06
N ALA A 354 -30.74 -4.72 -4.83
CA ALA A 354 -30.71 -3.70 -3.78
C ALA A 354 -29.78 -2.51 -4.10
N LEU A 355 -28.65 -2.76 -4.78
CA LEU A 355 -27.73 -1.71 -5.24
C LEU A 355 -28.28 -0.89 -6.42
N LEU A 356 -29.14 -1.47 -7.26
CA LEU A 356 -29.87 -0.76 -8.32
C LEU A 356 -30.90 0.23 -7.73
N ILE A 357 -31.67 -0.16 -6.69
CA ILE A 357 -32.63 0.74 -6.01
C ILE A 357 -31.92 1.99 -5.45
N THR A 358 -30.74 1.80 -4.86
CA THR A 358 -29.92 2.88 -4.29
C THR A 358 -29.06 3.63 -5.31
N ARG A 359 -29.15 3.27 -6.60
CA ARG A 359 -28.31 3.78 -7.69
C ARG A 359 -26.82 3.75 -7.34
N PHE A 360 -26.35 2.65 -6.76
CA PHE A 360 -24.91 2.29 -6.70
C PHE A 360 -24.47 1.49 -7.93
N LEU A 361 -25.42 0.90 -8.64
CA LEU A 361 -25.28 0.37 -9.99
C LEU A 361 -26.28 1.09 -10.90
N GLU A 362 -25.98 1.17 -12.21
CA GLU A 362 -26.97 1.47 -13.25
C GLU A 362 -27.27 0.19 -14.04
N PRO A 363 -28.50 -0.02 -14.52
CA PRO A 363 -28.83 -1.19 -15.32
C PRO A 363 -28.11 -1.14 -16.68
N THR A 364 -27.72 -2.30 -17.20
CA THR A 364 -27.09 -2.44 -18.53
C THR A 364 -28.13 -2.32 -19.65
N ALA A 365 -29.35 -2.77 -19.41
CA ALA A 365 -30.54 -2.49 -20.23
C ALA A 365 -31.79 -2.41 -19.34
N GLY A 366 -32.86 -1.78 -19.84
CA GLY A 366 -34.05 -1.48 -19.06
C GLY A 366 -33.89 -0.24 -18.15
N GLU A 367 -34.87 -0.02 -17.28
CA GLU A 367 -34.89 1.13 -16.36
C GLU A 367 -35.52 0.80 -15.00
N VAL A 368 -35.08 1.53 -13.97
CA VAL A 368 -35.69 1.55 -12.63
C VAL A 368 -36.44 2.87 -12.48
N ARG A 369 -37.70 2.84 -12.03
CA ARG A 369 -38.57 4.01 -11.92
C ARG A 369 -39.17 4.12 -10.51
N ILE A 370 -39.25 5.34 -9.97
CA ILE A 370 -39.94 5.64 -8.71
C ILE A 370 -41.06 6.63 -9.05
N ASP A 371 -42.30 6.25 -8.74
CA ASP A 371 -43.53 6.97 -9.10
C ASP A 371 -43.62 7.35 -10.60
N GLY A 372 -42.99 6.55 -11.46
CA GLY A 372 -42.90 6.74 -12.91
C GLY A 372 -41.69 7.56 -13.39
N LYS A 373 -40.96 8.27 -12.51
CA LYS A 373 -39.70 8.94 -12.85
C LYS A 373 -38.54 7.92 -12.86
N ASN A 374 -37.80 7.83 -13.95
CA ASN A 374 -36.62 6.96 -14.06
C ASN A 374 -35.48 7.51 -13.17
N THR A 375 -34.84 6.61 -12.38
CA THR A 375 -33.81 6.97 -11.38
C THR A 375 -32.55 7.62 -11.96
N ARG A 376 -32.32 7.48 -13.27
CA ARG A 376 -31.21 8.09 -14.01
C ARG A 376 -31.33 9.62 -14.11
N TRP A 377 -32.55 10.12 -14.27
CA TRP A 377 -32.86 11.55 -14.48
C TRP A 377 -33.14 12.32 -13.16
N VAL A 378 -32.90 11.70 -12.01
CA VAL A 378 -33.02 12.34 -10.69
C VAL A 378 -31.72 12.27 -9.90
N THR A 379 -31.52 13.20 -8.97
CA THR A 379 -30.31 13.26 -8.14
C THR A 379 -30.18 12.03 -7.25
N SER A 380 -29.00 11.39 -7.24
CA SER A 380 -28.73 10.19 -6.44
C SER A 380 -28.90 10.44 -4.94
N GLU A 381 -28.75 11.68 -4.49
CA GLU A 381 -29.00 12.13 -3.12
C GLU A 381 -30.49 12.06 -2.74
N SER A 382 -31.39 12.53 -3.61
CA SER A 382 -32.84 12.50 -3.36
C SER A 382 -33.37 11.07 -3.27
N VAL A 383 -32.84 10.14 -4.07
CA VAL A 383 -33.11 8.70 -3.97
C VAL A 383 -32.60 8.13 -2.64
N ARG A 384 -31.30 8.29 -2.35
CA ARG A 384 -30.68 7.69 -1.15
C ARG A 384 -31.20 8.28 0.16
N THR A 385 -31.69 9.52 0.15
CA THR A 385 -32.35 10.16 1.32
C THR A 385 -33.66 9.48 1.71
N GLN A 386 -34.31 8.77 0.77
CA GLN A 386 -35.58 8.06 0.98
C GLN A 386 -35.42 6.54 1.22
N VAL A 387 -34.24 5.99 0.95
CA VAL A 387 -33.99 4.54 0.96
C VAL A 387 -33.05 4.16 2.11
N ALA A 388 -33.52 3.36 3.05
CA ALA A 388 -32.71 2.76 4.10
C ALA A 388 -32.26 1.36 3.68
N LEU A 389 -30.99 1.22 3.29
CA LEU A 389 -30.38 -0.05 2.86
C LEU A 389 -29.69 -0.75 4.03
N VAL A 390 -30.00 -2.04 4.24
CA VAL A 390 -29.32 -2.91 5.19
C VAL A 390 -28.64 -4.06 4.43
N LEU A 391 -27.33 -4.20 4.66
CA LEU A 391 -26.46 -5.22 4.03
C LEU A 391 -26.11 -6.32 5.03
N GLU A 392 -25.83 -7.52 4.53
CA GLU A 392 -25.46 -8.71 5.32
C GLU A 392 -24.19 -8.53 6.16
N GLN A 393 -23.22 -7.77 5.63
CA GLN A 393 -22.01 -7.41 6.35
C GLN A 393 -22.24 -6.07 7.05
N SER A 394 -22.27 -6.10 8.39
CA SER A 394 -22.42 -4.92 9.24
C SER A 394 -21.17 -4.03 9.17
N LEU A 395 -21.13 -3.13 8.20
CA LEU A 395 -20.12 -2.08 8.10
C LEU A 395 -20.27 -1.11 9.26
N THR A 396 -19.31 -1.14 10.19
CA THR A 396 -19.21 -0.20 11.32
C THR A 396 -17.93 0.61 11.18
N PHE A 397 -17.99 1.90 11.49
CA PHE A 397 -16.81 2.75 11.58
C PHE A 397 -16.08 2.48 12.89
N THR A 398 -14.75 2.66 12.89
CA THR A 398 -13.95 2.52 14.12
C THR A 398 -14.13 3.76 14.98
N ASP A 399 -15.21 3.77 15.77
CA ASP A 399 -15.78 4.92 16.48
C ASP A 399 -16.74 4.43 17.58
N THR A 400 -17.34 5.33 18.37
CA THR A 400 -18.31 5.00 19.43
C THR A 400 -19.61 4.40 18.88
N VAL A 401 -20.38 3.75 19.75
CA VAL A 401 -21.74 3.29 19.41
C VAL A 401 -22.66 4.47 19.09
N ALA A 402 -22.53 5.59 19.82
CA ALA A 402 -23.28 6.81 19.57
C ALA A 402 -23.05 7.31 18.14
N ASN A 403 -21.78 7.46 17.73
CA ASN A 403 -21.42 7.95 16.41
C ASN A 403 -21.83 6.97 15.30
N ASN A 404 -21.67 5.65 15.51
CA ASN A 404 -22.14 4.63 14.54
C ASN A 404 -23.66 4.62 14.34
N ILE A 405 -24.46 5.00 15.34
CA ILE A 405 -25.92 5.14 15.20
C ILE A 405 -26.31 6.52 14.64
N GLY A 406 -25.58 7.58 15.01
CA GLY A 406 -25.84 8.96 14.61
C GLY A 406 -25.32 9.35 13.22
N CYS A 407 -24.39 8.59 12.62
CA CYS A 407 -23.69 8.98 11.39
C CYS A 407 -24.58 9.24 10.16
N GLY A 408 -25.83 8.78 10.18
CA GLY A 408 -26.82 9.05 9.12
C GLY A 408 -27.44 10.47 9.15
N GLU A 409 -27.20 11.28 10.18
CA GLU A 409 -27.71 12.65 10.27
C GLU A 409 -26.79 13.55 11.13
N PRO A 410 -26.17 14.61 10.58
CA PRO A 410 -25.24 15.44 11.33
C PRO A 410 -25.95 16.19 12.47
N GLY A 411 -25.35 16.17 13.67
CA GLY A 411 -25.90 16.84 14.86
C GLY A 411 -26.98 16.06 15.62
N PHE A 412 -27.14 14.75 15.38
CA PHE A 412 -28.14 13.94 16.07
C PHE A 412 -27.90 13.85 17.58
N SER A 413 -28.92 14.15 18.38
CA SER A 413 -28.81 14.20 19.84
C SER A 413 -28.91 12.82 20.50
N LEU A 414 -28.19 12.64 21.61
CA LEU A 414 -28.15 11.36 22.35
C LEU A 414 -29.54 10.79 22.71
N PRO A 415 -30.57 11.57 23.08
CA PRO A 415 -31.91 11.02 23.29
C PRO A 415 -32.49 10.33 22.05
N ARG A 416 -32.32 10.90 20.85
CA ARG A 416 -32.78 10.28 19.59
C ARG A 416 -31.96 9.05 19.21
N ILE A 417 -30.65 9.05 19.52
CA ILE A 417 -29.79 7.87 19.38
C ILE A 417 -30.32 6.72 20.28
N VAL A 418 -30.73 7.03 21.51
CA VAL A 418 -31.36 6.07 22.43
C VAL A 418 -32.72 5.59 21.92
N GLU A 419 -33.55 6.44 21.34
CA GLU A 419 -34.82 6.05 20.71
C GLU A 419 -34.61 5.13 19.50
N ALA A 420 -33.68 5.47 18.60
CA ALA A 420 -33.32 4.63 17.46
C ALA A 420 -32.79 3.26 17.91
N ALA A 421 -31.93 3.23 18.94
CA ALA A 421 -31.43 1.99 19.53
C ALA A 421 -32.54 1.16 20.22
N LYS A 422 -33.59 1.79 20.77
CA LYS A 422 -34.77 1.10 21.31
C LYS A 422 -35.62 0.49 20.18
N LEU A 423 -35.88 1.24 19.11
CA LEU A 423 -36.63 0.77 17.93
C LEU A 423 -35.93 -0.37 17.20
N ALA A 424 -34.60 -0.35 17.13
CA ALA A 424 -33.79 -1.43 16.58
C ALA A 424 -33.47 -2.56 17.60
N HIS A 425 -34.09 -2.54 18.79
CA HIS A 425 -33.88 -3.50 19.89
C HIS A 425 -32.42 -3.67 20.39
N VAL A 426 -31.53 -2.73 20.07
CA VAL A 426 -30.11 -2.74 20.46
C VAL A 426 -29.86 -2.08 21.82
N HIS A 427 -30.76 -1.23 22.32
CA HIS A 427 -30.53 -0.44 23.54
C HIS A 427 -30.07 -1.26 24.75
N GLN A 428 -30.76 -2.36 25.06
CA GLN A 428 -30.40 -3.29 26.15
C GLN A 428 -29.07 -4.02 25.92
N PHE A 429 -28.60 -4.10 24.67
CA PHE A 429 -27.30 -4.65 24.33
C PHE A 429 -26.19 -3.62 24.55
N VAL A 430 -26.39 -2.38 24.08
CA VAL A 430 -25.46 -1.26 24.31
C VAL A 430 -25.28 -0.99 25.81
N GLN A 431 -26.35 -1.01 26.60
CA GLN A 431 -26.29 -0.87 28.06
C GLN A 431 -25.46 -1.94 28.80
N ARG A 432 -25.13 -3.06 28.16
CA ARG A 432 -24.27 -4.12 28.72
C ARG A 432 -22.81 -4.01 28.28
N MET A 433 -22.45 -3.01 27.48
CA MET A 433 -21.05 -2.72 27.15
C MET A 433 -20.37 -1.91 28.26
N PRO A 434 -19.04 -2.04 28.45
CA PRO A 434 -18.31 -1.37 29.55
C PRO A 434 -18.48 0.17 29.61
N TYR A 435 -18.69 0.83 28.47
CA TYR A 435 -18.84 2.29 28.38
C TYR A 435 -20.18 2.70 27.76
N GLY A 436 -21.17 1.79 27.72
CA GLY A 436 -22.47 2.06 27.10
C GLY A 436 -22.34 2.55 25.66
N TYR A 437 -22.93 3.71 25.36
CA TYR A 437 -22.89 4.34 24.03
C TYR A 437 -21.51 4.88 23.62
N GLU A 438 -20.62 5.17 24.57
CA GLU A 438 -19.24 5.62 24.31
C GLU A 438 -18.28 4.45 24.04
N THR A 439 -18.76 3.21 24.01
CA THR A 439 -17.93 2.05 23.70
C THR A 439 -17.44 2.11 22.26
N VAL A 440 -16.12 2.18 22.06
CA VAL A 440 -15.51 2.15 20.73
C VAL A 440 -15.61 0.74 20.12
N ILE A 441 -16.23 0.68 18.95
CA ILE A 441 -16.34 -0.49 18.08
C ILE A 441 -15.26 -0.39 17.00
N GLY A 442 -14.77 -1.52 16.49
CA GLY A 442 -13.90 -1.57 15.29
C GLY A 442 -12.63 -2.39 15.47
N ASP A 443 -11.68 -2.25 14.54
CA ASP A 443 -10.42 -3.02 14.53
C ASP A 443 -9.46 -2.64 15.67
N GLY A 444 -9.69 -1.48 16.32
CA GLY A 444 -9.03 -1.05 17.55
C GLY A 444 -9.92 -1.09 18.80
N GLY A 445 -11.08 -1.75 18.74
CA GLY A 445 -12.11 -1.71 19.80
C GLY A 445 -12.77 -3.06 20.07
N VAL A 446 -13.99 -3.04 20.61
CA VAL A 446 -14.75 -4.28 20.87
C VAL A 446 -15.25 -4.86 19.54
N SER A 447 -14.68 -6.00 19.13
CA SER A 447 -15.00 -6.64 17.85
C SER A 447 -16.37 -7.32 17.88
N LEU A 448 -17.33 -6.78 17.12
CA LEU A 448 -18.72 -7.25 17.05
C LEU A 448 -18.90 -8.50 16.17
N ARG A 449 -18.13 -9.56 16.41
CA ARG A 449 -18.25 -10.80 15.63
C ARG A 449 -19.52 -11.58 15.98
N PRO A 450 -20.38 -11.94 15.00
CA PRO A 450 -21.51 -12.82 15.25
C PRO A 450 -21.02 -14.23 15.62
N GLY A 451 -21.05 -14.56 16.92
CA GLY A 451 -20.92 -15.93 17.43
C GLY A 451 -19.66 -16.26 18.24
N SER A 452 -18.67 -15.35 18.38
CA SER A 452 -17.39 -15.68 19.02
C SER A 452 -16.99 -14.81 20.22
N GLY A 453 -17.54 -15.12 21.41
CA GLY A 453 -16.64 -15.40 22.54
C GLY A 453 -16.30 -14.34 23.59
N SER A 454 -16.92 -13.16 23.65
CA SER A 454 -16.91 -12.38 24.92
C SER A 454 -18.21 -11.62 25.18
N GLY A 455 -19.18 -12.28 25.84
CA GLY A 455 -20.35 -11.66 26.48
C GLY A 455 -21.41 -10.98 25.59
N SER A 456 -21.10 -10.67 24.33
CA SER A 456 -21.86 -9.70 23.54
C SER A 456 -22.50 -10.29 22.27
N ARG A 457 -23.76 -10.74 22.38
CA ARG A 457 -24.64 -11.06 21.23
C ARG A 457 -25.38 -9.80 20.74
N TRP A 458 -25.01 -9.26 19.58
CA TRP A 458 -25.98 -8.53 18.75
C TRP A 458 -27.11 -9.51 18.34
N PRO A 459 -28.38 -9.08 18.32
CA PRO A 459 -29.42 -9.88 17.69
C PRO A 459 -29.06 -10.11 16.21
N ALA A 460 -29.30 -11.33 15.71
CA ALA A 460 -29.33 -11.58 14.28
C ALA A 460 -30.41 -10.70 13.62
N PRO A 461 -30.29 -10.30 12.35
CA PRO A 461 -31.21 -9.35 11.72
C PRO A 461 -32.66 -9.85 11.80
N CYS A 462 -33.47 -9.18 12.63
CA CYS A 462 -34.88 -9.51 12.80
C CYS A 462 -35.67 -9.02 11.57
N SER A 463 -35.95 -9.95 10.67
CA SER A 463 -37.01 -9.81 9.68
C SER A 463 -38.36 -9.60 10.38
N ALA A 464 -38.95 -8.40 10.22
CA ALA A 464 -40.16 -7.90 10.91
C ALA A 464 -39.97 -7.71 12.44
N THR A 465 -40.62 -6.77 13.17
CA THR A 465 -41.61 -5.69 12.91
C THR A 465 -41.58 -4.70 14.12
N ARG A 466 -42.07 -3.44 14.16
CA ARG A 466 -42.93 -2.57 13.29
C ARG A 466 -42.45 -1.10 13.41
N PRO A 467 -42.72 -0.20 12.45
CA PRO A 467 -42.84 1.24 12.75
C PRO A 467 -44.25 1.56 13.25
N SER A 468 -44.40 1.83 14.55
CA SER A 468 -45.61 2.45 15.12
C SER A 468 -45.54 3.98 15.00
N SER A 469 -46.67 4.61 14.73
CA SER A 469 -46.77 6.02 14.33
C SER A 469 -46.60 7.04 15.48
N SER A 470 -45.54 7.85 15.47
CA SER A 470 -45.45 9.08 16.28
C SER A 470 -44.38 10.11 15.85
N SER A 471 -44.30 10.48 14.57
CA SER A 471 -43.74 11.80 14.19
C SER A 471 -44.25 12.29 12.83
N ARG A 472 -45.25 13.20 12.84
CA ARG A 472 -45.69 13.92 11.64
C ARG A 472 -44.70 15.05 11.32
N ASN A 473 -43.68 14.79 10.49
CA ASN A 473 -43.04 15.77 9.58
C ASN A 473 -41.82 15.24 8.80
N ARG A 474 -41.71 13.93 8.53
CA ARG A 474 -40.76 13.40 7.54
C ARG A 474 -41.41 12.36 6.62
N PRO A 475 -40.98 12.27 5.35
CA PRO A 475 -41.46 11.25 4.43
C PRO A 475 -41.09 9.85 4.94
N SER A 476 -41.96 8.88 4.69
CA SER A 476 -41.75 7.48 5.06
C SER A 476 -40.59 6.88 4.27
N ARG A 477 -39.43 6.70 4.93
CA ARG A 477 -38.30 5.96 4.33
C ARG A 477 -38.69 4.51 4.06
N SER A 478 -38.33 4.00 2.88
CA SER A 478 -38.47 2.59 2.55
C SER A 478 -37.24 1.82 3.05
N THR A 479 -37.46 0.74 3.80
CA THR A 479 -36.37 -0.09 4.34
C THR A 479 -36.20 -1.35 3.51
N TRP A 480 -34.99 -1.58 3.01
CA TRP A 480 -34.63 -2.73 2.17
C TRP A 480 -33.54 -3.54 2.86
N THR A 481 -33.84 -4.80 3.15
CA THR A 481 -32.93 -5.76 3.78
C THR A 481 -32.56 -6.84 2.77
N ALA A 482 -31.30 -6.87 2.32
CA ALA A 482 -30.77 -8.02 1.61
C ALA A 482 -30.26 -9.04 2.63
N SER A 483 -30.66 -10.31 2.50
CA SER A 483 -30.19 -11.39 3.38
C SER A 483 -30.21 -12.76 2.70
N SER A 484 -29.03 -13.26 2.33
CA SER A 484 -28.84 -14.61 1.84
C SER A 484 -29.18 -15.66 2.93
N SER A 485 -30.17 -16.51 2.66
CA SER A 485 -30.52 -17.62 3.55
C SER A 485 -29.86 -18.91 3.09
N SER A 486 -28.60 -19.12 3.48
CA SER A 486 -27.83 -20.36 3.22
C SER A 486 -28.32 -21.57 4.04
N LYS A 487 -29.64 -21.83 4.02
CA LYS A 487 -30.27 -23.02 4.58
C LYS A 487 -30.39 -24.10 3.50
N THR A 488 -29.30 -24.83 3.30
CA THR A 488 -29.26 -26.06 2.50
C THR A 488 -30.36 -27.01 2.98
N ARG A 489 -31.31 -27.33 2.10
CA ARG A 489 -32.60 -27.95 2.46
C ARG A 489 -32.50 -29.48 2.49
N SER A 490 -31.71 -30.03 3.42
CA SER A 490 -31.62 -31.48 3.64
C SER A 490 -32.94 -32.03 4.18
N ARG A 491 -33.76 -32.59 3.29
CA ARG A 491 -34.86 -33.49 3.64
C ARG A 491 -34.33 -34.88 3.98
N GLU A 492 -35.11 -35.59 4.78
CA GLU A 492 -35.15 -37.05 4.93
C GLU A 492 -33.80 -37.80 5.11
N PHE A 493 -33.47 -38.11 6.36
CA PHE A 493 -33.29 -39.52 6.77
C PHE A 493 -33.78 -39.70 8.21
N GLY A 494 -34.28 -40.90 8.55
CA GLY A 494 -35.08 -41.13 9.76
C GLY A 494 -34.31 -41.29 11.08
N ARG A 495 -35.01 -41.06 12.19
CA ARG A 495 -34.69 -41.68 13.51
C ARG A 495 -35.02 -43.18 13.43
N PRO A 496 -34.32 -44.09 14.14
CA PRO A 496 -34.14 -44.08 15.61
C PRO A 496 -32.80 -43.47 16.07
N GLY A 497 -32.57 -43.19 17.35
CA GLY A 497 -33.36 -43.53 18.54
C GLY A 497 -32.71 -44.60 19.41
N LEU A 498 -31.55 -44.29 20.00
CA LEU A 498 -30.85 -45.17 20.93
C LEU A 498 -30.35 -44.35 22.13
N TYR A 499 -30.87 -44.68 23.31
CA TYR A 499 -30.34 -44.21 24.60
C TYR A 499 -29.14 -45.08 24.98
N TYR A 500 -28.07 -44.47 25.48
CA TYR A 500 -27.23 -45.11 26.49
C TYR A 500 -26.76 -44.07 27.51
N SER A 501 -27.00 -44.38 28.78
CA SER A 501 -26.50 -43.64 29.95
C SER A 501 -25.34 -44.41 30.57
N TRP A 502 -24.43 -43.69 31.25
CA TRP A 502 -23.99 -43.99 32.63
C TRP A 502 -23.13 -42.82 33.18
N PRO A 503 -22.86 -42.72 34.50
CA PRO A 503 -22.60 -41.45 35.17
C PRO A 503 -21.14 -41.22 35.63
N GLY A 504 -20.88 -39.96 36.01
CA GLY A 504 -20.24 -39.58 37.29
C GLY A 504 -18.82 -40.08 37.64
N GLY A 505 -17.85 -39.16 37.71
CA GLY A 505 -16.57 -39.42 38.38
C GLY A 505 -15.61 -38.23 38.41
N ARG A 506 -15.46 -37.55 39.56
CA ARG A 506 -14.42 -36.51 39.79
C ARG A 506 -13.30 -37.04 40.68
N ARG A 507 -12.04 -36.97 40.21
CA ARG A 507 -10.77 -36.73 40.95
C ARG A 507 -9.66 -36.53 39.89
N ARG A 508 -8.74 -35.56 39.98
CA ARG A 508 -7.49 -35.52 40.78
C ARG A 508 -6.64 -36.80 40.57
N SER A 509 -5.34 -36.75 40.25
CA SER A 509 -4.35 -35.64 40.34
C SER A 509 -3.16 -35.78 39.34
N ARG A 510 -2.06 -35.02 39.57
CA ARG A 510 -0.92 -34.74 38.67
C ARG A 510 0.24 -35.79 38.75
N PRO A 511 1.40 -35.65 38.06
CA PRO A 511 2.09 -36.79 37.41
C PRO A 511 3.45 -37.19 38.03
N ARG A 512 4.08 -38.25 37.47
CA ARG A 512 5.53 -38.55 37.49
C ARG A 512 5.91 -39.46 36.29
N THR A 513 6.75 -39.02 35.35
CA THR A 513 8.23 -39.14 35.21
C THR A 513 8.78 -40.45 34.63
N ALA A 514 9.53 -40.30 33.53
CA ALA A 514 10.68 -41.08 33.07
C ALA A 514 10.59 -42.61 32.85
N CYS A 515 10.95 -43.05 31.64
CA CYS A 515 11.95 -44.11 31.44
C CYS A 515 12.64 -43.95 30.06
N THR A 516 13.68 -44.74 29.79
CA THR A 516 14.73 -44.42 28.79
C THR A 516 15.15 -45.65 27.95
N CYS A 517 15.90 -45.40 26.87
CA CYS A 517 16.82 -46.33 26.15
C CYS A 517 16.31 -47.20 24.98
N CYS A 518 17.27 -47.46 24.07
CA CYS A 518 17.34 -48.48 23.00
C CYS A 518 16.47 -48.32 21.72
N ARG A 519 16.99 -48.58 20.50
CA ARG A 519 18.41 -48.77 20.06
C ARG A 519 18.54 -48.70 18.51
N ARG A 520 19.52 -47.93 17.99
CA ARG A 520 20.19 -48.03 16.66
C ARG A 520 19.32 -47.96 15.37
N ALA A 521 19.90 -48.00 14.16
CA ALA A 521 20.71 -46.95 13.49
C ALA A 521 21.19 -47.39 12.07
N ARG A 522 21.17 -46.46 11.08
CA ARG A 522 21.71 -46.58 9.69
C ARG A 522 20.89 -47.54 8.79
N SER A 523 20.93 -47.50 7.45
CA SER A 523 21.81 -46.79 6.48
C SER A 523 21.02 -46.05 5.36
N SER A 524 21.64 -45.70 4.21
CA SER A 524 21.07 -44.78 3.19
C SER A 524 21.35 -45.21 1.72
N PRO A 525 20.56 -44.76 0.71
CA PRO A 525 20.60 -45.29 -0.68
C PRO A 525 21.00 -44.28 -1.81
N PRO A 526 21.42 -44.78 -2.99
CA PRO A 526 21.48 -44.05 -4.27
C PRO A 526 20.65 -44.70 -5.41
N ALA A 527 20.74 -44.15 -6.64
CA ALA A 527 20.20 -44.59 -7.95
C ALA A 527 18.64 -44.57 -8.12
N ALA A 528 18.01 -43.85 -9.06
CA ALA A 528 18.18 -43.66 -10.54
C ALA A 528 17.50 -44.80 -11.36
N THR A 529 16.89 -44.60 -12.55
CA THR A 529 17.08 -43.56 -13.59
C THR A 529 15.86 -43.48 -14.57
N THR A 530 15.53 -42.30 -15.13
CA THR A 530 14.78 -42.07 -16.43
C THR A 530 13.37 -42.71 -16.61
N SER A 531 12.53 -42.44 -17.64
CA SER A 531 12.61 -41.66 -18.91
C SER A 531 11.28 -40.92 -19.27
N CYS A 532 11.24 -40.26 -20.43
CA CYS A 532 10.21 -39.30 -20.88
C CYS A 532 9.01 -39.88 -21.68
N TRP A 533 8.03 -38.99 -21.93
CA TRP A 533 6.99 -38.95 -22.98
C TRP A 533 7.47 -39.27 -24.43
N PRO A 534 6.58 -39.37 -25.46
CA PRO A 534 5.17 -39.83 -25.51
C PRO A 534 4.87 -40.72 -26.77
N GLY A 535 3.60 -41.12 -26.99
CA GLY A 535 3.15 -41.70 -28.27
C GLY A 535 1.63 -41.87 -28.37
N ALA A 536 1.03 -41.68 -29.55
CA ALA A 536 -0.42 -41.68 -29.77
C ALA A 536 -0.86 -42.66 -30.87
N ASN A 537 -2.12 -43.14 -30.83
CA ASN A 537 -2.88 -43.46 -32.05
C ASN A 537 -4.40 -43.68 -31.83
N ARG A 538 -5.14 -43.73 -32.96
CA ARG A 538 -6.55 -44.11 -33.19
C ARG A 538 -7.62 -43.10 -32.71
N THR A 539 -8.24 -42.26 -33.55
CA THR A 539 -9.03 -42.41 -34.81
C THR A 539 -10.52 -42.68 -34.59
N GLY A 540 -11.39 -41.81 -35.14
CA GLY A 540 -12.86 -41.93 -34.99
C GLY A 540 -13.68 -41.02 -35.91
N ARG A 541 -13.36 -41.01 -37.22
CA ARG A 541 -13.97 -40.21 -38.32
C ARG A 541 -13.88 -38.69 -38.15
#